data_AF-A0A1E4RIB8-F1
#
_entry.id   AF-A0A1E4RIB8-F1
#
_cell.length_a   1.000
_cell.length_b   1.000
_cell.length_c   1.000
_cell.angle_alpha   90.00
_cell.angle_beta   90.00
_cell.angle_gamma   90.00
#
_symmetry.space_group_name_H-M   'P 1'
#
loop_
_entity.id
_entity.type
_entity.pdbx_description
1 polymer ?
#
loop_
_entity_poly.entity_id
_entity_poly.type
_entity_poly.pdbx_seq_one_letter_code
_entity_poly.pdbx_strand_id
1 'polypeptide(L)'
;MLYDLNVAWPTGDYNSKPSPTQLTNLFNTISTLYSFGYTKIAINFTINETVKIPINNANQINPIMVGLIDSKFPKERYPELLIFTRLTLVISEPSRVQALSKINSHFDLIAIQPTSEKALQLSITNLDIDIISFNLNSRLPFFIKHKTICSAINKGIKFEINYSGVLSGSAGYTADTNGGSNNLVASASQLRRNWFNNVLQLIRASRERGLIISSGANQPLQVRNYTEILTLLNTLGLPNNKGKTSITQNSEACLINGRLRIKSYKQTIVIGNAQQKRSLYENELEDKTKKNNVKNYKKIKI
;
A
#
# COMPACT_ATOMS: atom_id res chain seq x y z
N MET A 1 1.52 8.23 -15.87
CA MET A 1 0.85 8.71 -14.64
C MET A 1 1.69 8.32 -13.45
N LEU A 2 1.67 9.11 -12.37
CA LEU A 2 2.39 8.79 -11.13
C LEU A 2 1.43 8.23 -10.09
N TYR A 3 1.90 7.21 -9.37
CA TYR A 3 1.15 6.44 -8.39
C TYR A 3 1.87 6.50 -7.05
N ASP A 4 1.13 6.73 -5.97
CA ASP A 4 1.61 6.48 -4.61
C ASP A 4 0.67 5.48 -3.94
N LEU A 5 1.14 4.26 -3.73
CA LEU A 5 0.31 3.16 -3.24
C LEU A 5 0.33 3.01 -1.73
N ASN A 6 0.92 3.95 -0.97
CA ASN A 6 1.06 3.82 0.49
C ASN A 6 1.07 5.17 1.22
N VAL A 7 -0.08 5.85 1.28
CA VAL A 7 -0.25 6.97 2.21
C VAL A 7 -0.90 6.46 3.48
N ALA A 8 -0.29 6.65 4.64
CA ALA A 8 -0.77 6.03 5.86
C ALA A 8 -2.11 6.64 6.33
N TRP A 9 -3.07 5.76 6.65
CA TRP A 9 -4.24 6.15 7.42
C TRP A 9 -3.82 6.47 8.86
N PRO A 10 -4.38 7.52 9.51
CA PRO A 10 -3.83 7.97 10.80
C PRO A 10 -4.03 7.03 11.99
N THR A 11 -4.92 6.04 11.90
CA THR A 11 -5.16 5.05 12.97
C THR A 11 -4.77 3.66 12.52
N GLY A 12 -4.29 2.82 13.45
CA GLY A 12 -3.91 1.42 13.22
C GLY A 12 -4.90 0.39 13.78
N ASP A 13 -5.99 0.85 14.40
CA ASP A 13 -6.97 0.01 15.09
C ASP A 13 -8.40 0.38 14.66
N TYR A 14 -9.34 -0.56 14.86
CA TYR A 14 -10.76 -0.33 14.60
C TYR A 14 -11.50 0.42 15.71
N ASN A 15 -10.90 0.51 16.90
CA ASN A 15 -11.55 1.10 18.08
C ASN A 15 -11.45 2.63 18.10
N SER A 16 -10.39 3.19 17.51
CA SER A 16 -10.12 4.63 17.50
C SER A 16 -10.48 5.25 16.14
N LYS A 17 -11.14 6.40 16.19
CA LYS A 17 -11.36 7.24 15.00
C LYS A 17 -10.25 8.30 14.90
N PRO A 18 -9.82 8.68 13.69
CA PRO A 18 -8.84 9.74 13.52
C PRO A 18 -9.29 11.07 14.14
N SER A 19 -8.36 11.79 14.76
CA SER A 19 -8.62 13.15 15.24
C SER A 19 -8.73 14.14 14.06
N PRO A 20 -9.38 15.31 14.25
CA PRO A 20 -9.44 16.35 13.21
C PRO A 20 -8.06 16.84 12.75
N THR A 21 -7.09 16.90 13.65
CA THR A 21 -5.70 17.28 13.34
C THR A 21 -5.01 16.24 12.46
N GLN A 22 -5.19 14.96 12.78
CA GLN A 22 -4.69 13.83 11.98
C GLN A 22 -5.30 13.82 10.57
N LEU A 23 -6.61 14.08 10.45
CA LEU A 23 -7.28 14.18 9.15
C LEU A 23 -6.78 15.38 8.33
N THR A 24 -6.59 16.53 8.97
CA THR A 24 -6.02 17.72 8.32
C THR A 24 -4.64 17.41 7.75
N ASN A 25 -3.84 16.67 8.50
CA ASN A 25 -2.52 16.25 8.07
C ASN A 25 -2.53 15.29 6.87
N LEU A 26 -3.47 14.34 6.87
CA LEU A 26 -3.72 13.45 5.73
C LEU A 26 -4.10 14.27 4.47
N PHE A 27 -5.00 15.24 4.61
CA PHE A 27 -5.39 16.11 3.50
C PHE A 27 -4.23 16.96 2.98
N ASN A 28 -3.38 17.48 3.86
CA ASN A 28 -2.18 18.20 3.46
C ASN A 28 -1.22 17.27 2.68
N THR A 29 -1.07 16.02 3.12
CA THR A 29 -0.23 15.02 2.45
C THR A 29 -0.73 14.71 1.04
N ILE A 30 -2.04 14.50 0.88
CA ILE A 30 -2.67 14.29 -0.43
C ILE A 30 -2.50 15.52 -1.34
N SER A 31 -2.67 16.72 -0.79
CA SER A 31 -2.49 17.98 -1.53
C SER A 31 -1.05 18.16 -2.03
N THR A 32 -0.07 17.84 -1.19
CA THR A 32 1.36 17.88 -1.56
C THR A 32 1.68 16.85 -2.64
N LEU A 33 1.20 15.60 -2.50
CA LEU A 33 1.35 14.57 -3.53
C LEU A 33 0.78 15.01 -4.88
N TYR A 34 -0.43 15.57 -4.88
CA TYR A 34 -1.05 16.08 -6.08
C TYR A 34 -0.23 17.22 -6.71
N SER A 35 0.33 18.10 -5.89
CA SER A 35 1.19 19.21 -6.34
C SER A 35 2.49 18.71 -7.00
N PHE A 36 2.99 17.54 -6.61
CA PHE A 36 4.10 16.85 -7.28
C PHE A 36 3.67 15.99 -8.49
N GLY A 37 2.40 16.03 -8.88
CA GLY A 37 1.87 15.33 -10.05
C GLY A 37 1.43 13.88 -9.81
N TYR A 38 1.33 13.44 -8.55
CA TYR A 38 0.72 12.15 -8.22
C TYR A 38 -0.79 12.21 -8.39
N THR A 39 -1.32 11.32 -9.22
CA THR A 39 -2.74 11.35 -9.61
C THR A 39 -3.50 10.12 -9.12
N LYS A 40 -2.83 9.04 -8.73
CA LYS A 40 -3.45 7.84 -8.19
C LYS A 40 -2.82 7.56 -6.83
N ILE A 41 -3.62 7.68 -5.78
CA ILE A 41 -3.15 7.60 -4.40
C ILE A 41 -3.92 6.50 -3.68
N ALA A 42 -3.22 5.56 -3.04
CA ALA A 42 -3.84 4.56 -2.19
C ALA A 42 -3.59 4.88 -0.70
N ILE A 43 -4.67 4.99 0.05
CA ILE A 43 -4.65 5.18 1.49
C ILE A 43 -4.53 3.82 2.16
N ASN A 44 -3.46 3.61 2.91
CA ASN A 44 -3.09 2.34 3.53
C ASN A 44 -3.53 2.30 5.00
N PHE A 45 -4.35 1.32 5.35
CA PHE A 45 -4.67 0.96 6.72
C PHE A 45 -3.82 -0.23 7.14
N THR A 46 -2.95 -0.06 8.15
CA THR A 46 -2.05 -1.12 8.63
C THR A 46 -2.62 -1.76 9.88
N ILE A 47 -2.70 -3.09 9.90
CA ILE A 47 -3.23 -3.87 11.01
C ILE A 47 -2.16 -4.83 11.53
N ASN A 48 -1.93 -4.79 12.84
CA ASN A 48 -1.07 -5.75 13.53
C ASN A 48 -1.81 -7.06 13.80
N GLU A 49 -1.04 -8.15 13.92
CA GLU A 49 -1.59 -9.50 14.14
C GLU A 49 -2.49 -9.62 15.39
N THR A 50 -2.30 -8.77 16.39
CA THR A 50 -3.09 -8.77 17.63
C THR A 50 -4.53 -8.29 17.42
N VAL A 51 -4.76 -7.37 16.48
CA VAL A 51 -6.03 -6.68 16.28
C VAL A 51 -7.05 -7.62 15.62
N LYS A 52 -8.26 -7.70 16.17
CA LYS A 52 -9.36 -8.48 15.59
C LYS A 52 -10.09 -7.65 14.53
N ILE A 53 -10.30 -8.24 13.35
CA ILE A 53 -11.02 -7.60 12.26
C ILE A 53 -12.53 -7.84 12.46
N PRO A 54 -13.38 -6.80 12.39
CA PRO A 54 -14.81 -6.92 12.60
C PRO A 54 -15.52 -7.55 11.38
N ILE A 55 -15.28 -8.84 11.15
CA ILE A 55 -15.80 -9.60 9.98
C ILE A 55 -17.33 -9.62 9.94
N ASN A 56 -17.99 -9.52 11.10
CA ASN A 56 -19.46 -9.55 11.19
C ASN A 56 -20.12 -8.27 10.67
N ASN A 57 -19.39 -7.15 10.63
CA ASN A 57 -19.91 -5.84 10.20
C ASN A 57 -19.16 -5.38 8.94
N ALA A 58 -19.70 -5.70 7.76
CA ALA A 58 -19.07 -5.35 6.48
C ALA A 58 -18.68 -3.86 6.36
N ASN A 59 -19.53 -2.96 6.87
CA ASN A 59 -19.27 -1.50 6.84
C ASN A 59 -18.10 -1.06 7.74
N GLN A 60 -17.67 -1.89 8.69
CA GLN A 60 -16.59 -1.58 9.62
C GLN A 60 -15.26 -2.22 9.20
N ILE A 61 -15.25 -3.12 8.20
CA ILE A 61 -14.04 -3.81 7.73
C ILE A 61 -13.06 -2.81 7.10
N ASN A 62 -13.56 -1.80 6.37
CA ASN A 62 -12.74 -0.74 5.83
C ASN A 62 -13.04 0.58 6.57
N PRO A 63 -12.16 1.02 7.49
CA PRO A 63 -12.38 2.24 8.26
C PRO A 63 -12.05 3.52 7.48
N ILE A 64 -11.49 3.42 6.28
CA ILE A 64 -11.09 4.58 5.47
C ILE A 64 -12.33 5.29 4.95
N MET A 65 -12.50 6.55 5.37
CA MET A 65 -13.65 7.37 5.02
C MET A 65 -13.49 8.02 3.65
N VAL A 66 -13.52 7.23 2.56
CA VAL A 66 -13.29 7.71 1.19
C VAL A 66 -14.23 8.87 0.82
N GLY A 67 -15.51 8.82 1.20
CA GLY A 67 -16.45 9.92 0.94
C GLY A 67 -16.08 11.26 1.59
N LEU A 68 -15.37 11.24 2.73
CA LEU A 68 -14.84 12.46 3.36
C LEU A 68 -13.61 12.99 2.61
N ILE A 69 -12.79 12.10 2.08
CA ILE A 69 -11.64 12.48 1.25
C ILE A 69 -12.14 13.09 -0.06
N ASP A 70 -13.10 12.44 -0.73
CA ASP A 70 -13.68 12.92 -1.99
C ASP A 70 -14.37 14.29 -1.83
N SER A 71 -15.04 14.54 -0.70
CA SER A 71 -15.64 15.87 -0.45
C SER A 71 -14.59 16.97 -0.25
N LYS A 72 -13.41 16.63 0.28
CA LYS A 72 -12.29 17.57 0.43
C LYS A 72 -11.53 17.79 -0.89
N PHE A 73 -11.54 16.81 -1.78
CA PHE A 73 -10.88 16.84 -3.09
C PHE A 73 -11.88 16.71 -4.24
N PRO A 74 -12.71 17.75 -4.47
CA PRO A 74 -13.76 17.71 -5.47
C PRO A 74 -13.17 17.70 -6.89
N LYS A 75 -13.86 17.04 -7.82
CA LYS A 75 -13.35 16.76 -9.18
C LYS A 75 -13.17 18.00 -10.04
N GLU A 76 -13.90 19.08 -9.74
CA GLU A 76 -13.77 20.38 -10.39
C GLU A 76 -12.37 20.97 -10.19
N ARG A 77 -11.78 20.74 -9.00
CA ARG A 77 -10.43 21.21 -8.65
C ARG A 77 -9.35 20.15 -8.84
N TYR A 78 -9.70 18.87 -8.70
CA TYR A 78 -8.77 17.74 -8.75
C TYR A 78 -9.24 16.67 -9.76
N PRO A 79 -9.31 16.99 -11.07
CA PRO A 79 -9.95 16.12 -12.06
C PRO A 79 -9.27 14.76 -12.21
N GLU A 80 -7.94 14.73 -12.13
CA GLU A 80 -7.15 13.51 -12.34
C GLU A 80 -6.89 12.69 -11.08
N LEU A 81 -7.23 13.22 -9.90
CA LEU A 81 -6.95 12.59 -8.61
C LEU A 81 -7.93 11.44 -8.35
N LEU A 82 -7.39 10.24 -8.17
CA LEU A 82 -8.14 9.03 -7.82
C LEU A 82 -7.62 8.47 -6.51
N ILE A 83 -8.53 8.26 -5.57
CA ILE A 83 -8.24 7.70 -4.25
C ILE A 83 -8.64 6.23 -4.23
N PHE A 84 -7.74 5.39 -3.74
CA PHE A 84 -7.93 3.96 -3.56
C PHE A 84 -7.70 3.60 -2.09
N THR A 85 -8.20 2.43 -1.69
CA THR A 85 -8.04 1.90 -0.34
C THR A 85 -7.11 0.70 -0.36
N ARG A 86 -6.17 0.66 0.58
CA ARG A 86 -5.20 -0.42 0.75
C ARG A 86 -5.25 -0.93 2.18
N LEU A 87 -5.11 -2.24 2.34
CA LEU A 87 -4.90 -2.90 3.61
C LEU A 87 -3.48 -3.48 3.66
N THR A 88 -2.73 -3.22 4.74
CA THR A 88 -1.47 -3.91 5.04
C THR A 88 -1.62 -4.75 6.30
N LEU A 89 -1.43 -6.06 6.19
CA LEU A 89 -1.46 -6.99 7.34
C LEU A 89 -0.05 -7.35 7.77
N VAL A 90 0.29 -7.08 9.03
CA VAL A 90 1.54 -7.56 9.63
C VAL A 90 1.33 -8.99 10.11
N ILE A 91 2.09 -9.94 9.57
CA ILE A 91 1.88 -11.36 9.83
C ILE A 91 3.19 -12.01 10.27
N SER A 92 3.16 -12.62 11.45
CA SER A 92 4.19 -13.53 11.93
C SER A 92 3.79 -14.99 11.76
N GLU A 93 2.56 -15.35 12.13
CA GLU A 93 2.07 -16.72 12.12
C GLU A 93 1.05 -17.03 11.01
N PRO A 94 1.08 -18.26 10.43
CA PRO A 94 0.17 -18.71 9.38
C PRO A 94 -1.34 -18.68 9.69
N SER A 95 -1.74 -18.69 10.97
CA SER A 95 -3.12 -19.03 11.36
C SER A 95 -4.15 -17.94 11.08
N ARG A 96 -3.76 -16.66 11.11
CA ARG A 96 -4.65 -15.49 10.88
C ARG A 96 -4.99 -15.25 9.40
N VAL A 97 -4.32 -15.98 8.52
CA VAL A 97 -4.39 -15.85 7.06
C VAL A 97 -5.75 -16.25 6.48
N GLN A 98 -6.47 -17.17 7.15
CA GLN A 98 -7.75 -17.71 6.65
C GLN A 98 -8.88 -16.66 6.59
N ALA A 99 -8.80 -15.59 7.39
CA ALA A 99 -9.78 -14.51 7.38
C ALA A 99 -9.67 -13.58 6.15
N LEU A 100 -8.53 -13.62 5.43
CA LEU A 100 -8.23 -12.70 4.33
C LEU A 100 -9.28 -12.79 3.20
N SER A 101 -9.74 -14.00 2.89
CA SER A 101 -10.78 -14.26 1.88
C SER A 101 -12.06 -13.42 2.06
N LYS A 102 -12.46 -13.13 3.31
CA LYS A 102 -13.67 -12.33 3.62
C LYS A 102 -13.42 -10.82 3.52
N ILE A 103 -12.16 -10.40 3.56
CA ILE A 103 -11.74 -9.00 3.60
C ILE A 103 -11.35 -8.51 2.20
N ASN A 104 -10.96 -9.43 1.30
CA ASN A 104 -10.38 -9.12 -0.01
C ASN A 104 -11.22 -8.18 -0.89
N SER A 105 -12.54 -8.20 -0.76
CA SER A 105 -13.45 -7.35 -1.54
C SER A 105 -13.64 -5.94 -0.98
N HIS A 106 -13.18 -5.65 0.23
CA HIS A 106 -13.42 -4.37 0.93
C HIS A 106 -12.30 -3.34 0.68
N PHE A 107 -11.13 -3.77 0.22
CA PHE A 107 -9.98 -2.93 -0.09
C PHE A 107 -9.57 -3.13 -1.55
N ASP A 108 -9.13 -2.06 -2.21
CA ASP A 108 -8.69 -2.10 -3.61
C ASP A 108 -7.35 -2.82 -3.75
N LEU A 109 -6.46 -2.64 -2.77
CA LEU A 109 -5.15 -3.26 -2.71
C LEU A 109 -4.95 -4.01 -1.39
N ILE A 110 -4.25 -5.14 -1.47
CA ILE A 110 -3.90 -5.97 -0.32
C ILE A 110 -2.41 -6.18 -0.28
N ALA A 111 -1.83 -5.76 0.83
CA ALA A 111 -0.43 -5.91 1.14
C ALA A 111 -0.24 -6.78 2.37
N ILE A 112 0.86 -7.54 2.39
CA ILE A 112 1.32 -8.25 3.58
C ILE A 112 2.71 -7.75 3.96
N GLN A 113 2.90 -7.56 5.26
CA GLN A 113 4.19 -7.30 5.87
C GLN A 113 4.62 -8.51 6.71
N PRO A 114 5.38 -9.46 6.13
CA PRO A 114 5.78 -10.67 6.84
C PRO A 114 6.93 -10.39 7.80
N THR A 115 6.82 -10.87 9.04
CA THR A 115 7.88 -10.77 10.07
C THR A 115 8.68 -12.06 10.23
N SER A 116 8.35 -13.13 9.50
CA SER A 116 9.08 -14.40 9.50
C SER A 116 9.27 -14.94 8.08
N GLU A 117 10.32 -15.75 7.84
CA GLU A 117 10.54 -16.35 6.52
C GLU A 117 9.38 -17.29 6.14
N LYS A 118 8.82 -17.99 7.14
CA LYS A 118 7.66 -18.88 6.97
C LYS A 118 6.43 -18.09 6.52
N ALA A 119 6.15 -16.94 7.17
CA ALA A 119 5.06 -16.05 6.78
C ALA A 119 5.24 -15.53 5.35
N LEU A 120 6.46 -15.16 4.96
CA LEU A 120 6.74 -14.73 3.59
C LEU A 120 6.42 -15.83 2.56
N GLN A 121 6.92 -17.05 2.77
CA GLN A 121 6.69 -18.17 1.86
C GLN A 121 5.21 -18.54 1.75
N LEU A 122 4.50 -18.57 2.87
CA LEU A 122 3.06 -18.86 2.92
C LEU A 122 2.26 -17.78 2.19
N SER A 123 2.61 -16.51 2.41
CA SER A 123 1.94 -15.37 1.77
C SER A 123 2.04 -15.43 0.26
N ILE A 124 3.18 -15.87 -0.27
CA ILE A 124 3.37 -16.06 -1.71
C ILE A 124 2.60 -17.27 -2.22
N THR A 125 2.50 -18.34 -1.43
CA THR A 125 1.96 -19.62 -1.89
C THR A 125 0.44 -19.65 -1.87
N ASN A 126 -0.16 -19.20 -0.77
CA ASN A 126 -1.56 -19.47 -0.42
C ASN A 126 -2.47 -18.24 -0.46
N LEU A 127 -1.94 -17.04 -0.73
CA LEU A 127 -2.72 -15.81 -0.65
C LEU A 127 -2.77 -15.03 -1.95
N ASP A 128 -3.97 -14.49 -2.19
CA ASP A 128 -4.26 -13.58 -3.28
C ASP A 128 -3.93 -12.14 -2.86
N ILE A 129 -2.65 -11.81 -2.86
CA ILE A 129 -2.12 -10.49 -2.50
C ILE A 129 -1.53 -9.77 -3.70
N ASP A 130 -1.48 -8.44 -3.62
CA ASP A 130 -0.91 -7.59 -4.66
C ASP A 130 0.53 -7.19 -4.32
N ILE A 131 0.78 -6.90 -3.03
CA ILE A 131 2.02 -6.28 -2.55
C ILE A 131 2.59 -7.08 -1.37
N ILE A 132 3.91 -7.25 -1.38
CA ILE A 132 4.68 -7.61 -0.18
C ILE A 132 5.50 -6.39 0.23
N SER A 133 5.27 -5.92 1.45
CA SER A 133 6.01 -4.83 2.07
C SER A 133 6.93 -5.38 3.15
N PHE A 134 8.09 -4.76 3.37
CA PHE A 134 8.96 -5.12 4.47
C PHE A 134 9.14 -3.91 5.40
N ASN A 135 9.35 -4.18 6.70
CA ASN A 135 9.84 -3.14 7.59
C ASN A 135 11.33 -2.89 7.30
N LEU A 136 11.60 -2.01 6.34
CA LEU A 136 12.96 -1.68 5.90
C LEU A 136 13.75 -0.95 6.99
N ASN A 137 13.10 -0.33 7.98
CA ASN A 137 13.79 0.47 8.99
C ASN A 137 14.40 -0.39 10.11
N SER A 138 13.88 -1.60 10.33
CA SER A 138 14.43 -2.57 11.26
C SER A 138 15.34 -3.57 10.56
N ARG A 139 16.28 -4.19 11.28
CA ARG A 139 17.00 -5.35 10.77
C ARG A 139 15.99 -6.46 10.44
N LEU A 140 15.99 -6.94 9.21
CA LEU A 140 15.08 -8.02 8.83
C LEU A 140 15.44 -9.31 9.57
N PRO A 141 14.46 -10.05 10.09
CA PRO A 141 14.68 -11.28 10.87
C PRO A 141 15.09 -12.47 10.00
N PHE A 142 15.05 -12.34 8.67
CA PHE A 142 15.44 -13.37 7.72
C PHE A 142 16.12 -12.75 6.49
N PHE A 143 16.82 -13.60 5.74
CA PHE A 143 17.48 -13.18 4.51
C PHE A 143 16.53 -13.26 3.31
N ILE A 144 16.51 -12.22 2.48
CA ILE A 144 15.69 -12.20 1.27
C ILE A 144 16.34 -13.07 0.18
N LYS A 145 15.77 -14.26 -0.04
CA LYS A 145 16.25 -15.25 -1.03
C LYS A 145 15.70 -14.96 -2.42
N HIS A 146 16.57 -14.97 -3.43
CA HIS A 146 16.19 -14.75 -4.85
C HIS A 146 15.10 -15.71 -5.33
N LYS A 147 15.16 -17.01 -4.96
CA LYS A 147 14.15 -18.01 -5.35
C LYS A 147 12.74 -17.62 -4.88
N THR A 148 12.63 -17.17 -3.63
CA THR A 148 11.36 -16.75 -3.02
C THR A 148 10.81 -15.50 -3.70
N ILE A 149 11.66 -14.48 -3.90
CA ILE A 149 11.27 -13.23 -4.58
C ILE A 149 10.87 -13.47 -6.03
N CYS A 150 11.66 -14.26 -6.78
CA CYS A 150 11.38 -14.58 -8.17
C CYS A 150 10.04 -15.33 -8.32
N SER A 151 9.76 -16.28 -7.43
CA SER A 151 8.47 -16.99 -7.39
C SER A 151 7.29 -16.03 -7.21
N ALA A 152 7.40 -15.07 -6.30
CA ALA A 152 6.37 -14.05 -6.08
C ALA A 152 6.19 -13.12 -7.29
N ILE A 153 7.28 -12.65 -7.89
CA ILE A 153 7.24 -11.80 -9.08
C ILE A 153 6.56 -12.53 -10.25
N ASN A 154 6.84 -13.82 -10.44
CA ASN A 154 6.22 -14.64 -11.47
C ASN A 154 4.71 -14.84 -11.25
N LYS A 155 4.25 -14.82 -9.99
CA LYS A 155 2.82 -14.79 -9.64
C LYS A 155 2.17 -13.42 -9.83
N GLY A 156 2.93 -12.39 -10.19
CA GLY A 156 2.44 -11.02 -10.37
C GLY A 156 2.48 -10.15 -9.12
N ILE A 157 2.95 -10.68 -7.98
CA ILE A 157 3.09 -9.94 -6.72
C ILE A 157 4.26 -8.95 -6.83
N LYS A 158 4.09 -7.73 -6.32
CA LYS A 158 5.13 -6.69 -6.31
C LYS A 158 5.74 -6.53 -4.93
N PHE A 159 7.00 -6.13 -4.89
CA PHE A 159 7.71 -5.81 -3.65
C PHE A 159 7.82 -4.30 -3.48
N GLU A 160 7.42 -3.83 -2.32
CA GLU A 160 7.39 -2.39 -2.02
C GLU A 160 8.70 -1.90 -1.39
N ILE A 161 9.20 -0.79 -1.92
CA ILE A 161 10.21 0.05 -1.29
C ILE A 161 9.52 1.30 -0.77
N ASN A 162 9.31 1.34 0.53
CA ASN A 162 8.83 2.51 1.24
C ASN A 162 10.03 3.43 1.55
N TYR A 163 10.03 4.65 1.01
CA TYR A 163 11.16 5.58 1.15
C TYR A 163 11.06 6.56 2.33
N SER A 164 9.89 6.77 2.97
CA SER A 164 9.78 7.73 4.09
C SER A 164 10.69 7.37 5.26
N GLY A 165 11.02 6.08 5.40
CA GLY A 165 11.94 5.55 6.39
C GLY A 165 13.33 6.19 6.35
N VAL A 166 13.86 6.53 5.18
CA VAL A 166 15.19 7.15 5.05
C VAL A 166 15.16 8.66 5.35
N LEU A 167 14.02 9.30 5.09
CA LEU A 167 13.80 10.74 5.29
C LEU A 167 13.55 11.08 6.76
N SER A 168 13.02 10.13 7.52
CA SER A 168 12.82 10.24 8.97
C SER A 168 14.19 10.15 9.67
N GLY A 169 14.86 11.29 9.82
CA GLY A 169 16.24 11.39 10.29
C GLY A 169 16.45 11.30 11.81
N SER A 170 17.62 11.73 12.29
CA SER A 170 18.04 11.82 13.71
C SER A 170 17.20 12.76 14.58
N ALA A 171 16.35 13.56 13.95
CA ALA A 171 15.27 14.33 14.54
C ALA A 171 13.94 13.93 13.89
N GLY A 172 13.84 12.65 13.54
CA GLY A 172 12.68 12.07 12.90
C GLY A 172 11.52 12.21 13.85
N TYR A 173 10.51 12.94 13.41
CA TYR A 173 9.18 13.00 13.97
C TYR A 173 8.53 11.61 13.91
N THR A 174 9.12 10.63 14.59
CA THR A 174 8.38 9.51 15.12
C THR A 174 7.57 10.11 16.25
N ALA A 175 6.31 10.44 15.97
CA ALA A 175 5.31 10.32 17.01
C ALA A 175 5.30 8.84 17.40
N ASP A 176 6.25 8.48 18.27
CA ASP A 176 6.00 7.56 19.35
C ASP A 176 4.58 7.87 19.83
N THR A 177 3.68 6.90 19.64
CA THR A 177 2.36 6.90 20.27
C THR A 177 2.38 6.15 21.60
N ASN A 178 3.55 5.84 22.15
CA ASN A 178 3.77 5.09 23.38
C ASN A 178 5.06 5.58 24.06
N GLY A 179 4.93 6.64 24.88
CA GLY A 179 6.02 7.41 25.46
C GLY A 179 7.16 6.54 25.99
N GLY A 180 8.33 6.65 25.38
CA GLY A 180 9.52 5.92 25.79
C GLY A 180 10.84 6.53 25.32
N SER A 181 11.38 7.44 26.14
CA SER A 181 12.82 7.70 26.32
C SER A 181 13.70 8.03 25.09
N ASN A 182 14.08 9.30 25.02
CA ASN A 182 15.24 9.94 24.37
C ASN A 182 16.45 9.04 23.99
N ASN A 183 16.34 8.23 22.93
CA ASN A 183 17.47 7.58 22.23
C ASN A 183 17.60 8.06 20.77
N LEU A 184 17.34 9.34 20.53
CA LEU A 184 16.97 9.87 19.21
C LEU A 184 18.12 9.93 18.17
N VAL A 185 19.40 9.94 18.58
CA VAL A 185 20.53 10.13 17.65
C VAL A 185 21.12 8.82 17.12
N ALA A 186 21.22 7.79 17.97
CA ALA A 186 21.71 6.47 17.56
C ALA A 186 20.67 5.73 16.72
N SER A 187 19.39 5.82 17.10
CA SER A 187 18.30 5.10 16.44
C SER A 187 18.13 5.52 14.98
N ALA A 188 18.15 6.81 14.64
CA ALA A 188 17.90 7.18 13.23
C ALA A 188 19.04 6.81 12.28
N SER A 189 20.29 6.93 12.71
CA SER A 189 21.43 6.44 11.93
C SER A 189 21.32 4.92 11.71
N GLN A 190 20.90 4.19 12.74
CA GLN A 190 20.62 2.75 12.64
C GLN A 190 19.44 2.44 11.70
N LEU A 191 18.33 3.18 11.79
CA LEU A 191 17.17 3.01 10.91
C LEU A 191 17.55 3.24 9.44
N ARG A 192 18.33 4.29 9.13
CA ARG A 192 18.84 4.55 7.77
C ARG A 192 19.78 3.45 7.30
N ARG A 193 20.72 3.01 8.13
CA ARG A 193 21.64 1.90 7.81
C ARG A 193 20.87 0.62 7.50
N ASN A 194 19.89 0.28 8.32
CA ASN A 194 19.00 -0.86 8.10
C ASN A 194 18.22 -0.70 6.79
N TRP A 195 17.67 0.48 6.54
CA TRP A 195 16.94 0.78 5.32
C TRP A 195 17.79 0.55 4.07
N PHE A 196 19.01 1.12 4.03
CA PHE A 196 19.93 0.91 2.91
C PHE A 196 20.29 -0.56 2.73
N ASN A 197 20.65 -1.26 3.81
CA ASN A 197 21.00 -2.68 3.75
C ASN A 197 19.85 -3.55 3.23
N ASN A 198 18.63 -3.32 3.73
CA ASN A 198 17.45 -4.09 3.37
C ASN A 198 17.02 -3.79 1.92
N VAL A 199 17.09 -2.53 1.48
CA VAL A 199 16.78 -2.14 0.09
C VAL A 199 17.78 -2.74 -0.89
N LEU A 200 19.08 -2.67 -0.59
CA LEU A 200 20.12 -3.30 -1.42
C LEU A 200 19.91 -4.82 -1.51
N GLN A 201 19.55 -5.46 -0.38
CA GLN A 201 19.22 -6.87 -0.36
C GLN A 201 18.01 -7.20 -1.25
N LEU A 202 16.97 -6.36 -1.22
CA LEU A 202 15.77 -6.52 -2.03
C LEU A 202 16.03 -6.29 -3.53
N ILE A 203 16.78 -5.25 -3.90
CA ILE A 203 17.17 -4.97 -5.30
C ILE A 203 17.96 -6.16 -5.86
N ARG A 204 18.95 -6.65 -5.11
CA ARG A 204 19.75 -7.83 -5.49
C ARG A 204 18.90 -9.09 -5.61
N ALA A 205 18.01 -9.35 -4.64
CA ALA A 205 17.18 -10.55 -4.64
C ALA A 205 16.08 -10.54 -5.70
N SER A 206 15.60 -9.36 -6.12
CA SER A 206 14.62 -9.20 -7.19
C SER A 206 15.23 -9.14 -8.59
N ARG A 207 16.55 -8.91 -8.68
CA ARG A 207 17.25 -8.55 -9.93
C ARG A 207 16.55 -7.36 -10.59
N GLU A 208 16.22 -6.33 -9.80
CA GLU A 208 15.62 -5.07 -10.26
C GLU A 208 14.23 -5.22 -10.94
N ARG A 209 13.51 -6.32 -10.64
CA ARG A 209 12.19 -6.61 -11.23
C ARG A 209 11.10 -6.61 -10.17
N GLY A 210 9.88 -6.26 -10.58
CA GLY A 210 8.69 -6.37 -9.73
C GLY A 210 8.75 -5.48 -8.48
N LEU A 211 9.52 -4.40 -8.51
CA LEU A 211 9.59 -3.41 -7.43
C LEU A 211 8.54 -2.32 -7.66
N ILE A 212 7.94 -1.84 -6.57
CA ILE A 212 7.14 -0.60 -6.53
C ILE A 212 7.72 0.33 -5.49
N ILE A 213 7.52 1.63 -5.69
CA ILE A 213 8.01 2.65 -4.75
C ILE A 213 6.81 3.42 -4.24
N SER A 214 6.80 3.67 -2.94
CA SER A 214 5.69 4.32 -2.25
C SER A 214 6.21 5.24 -1.17
N SER A 215 5.45 6.27 -0.82
CA SER A 215 5.89 7.22 0.21
C SER A 215 5.90 6.60 1.61
N GLY A 216 4.84 5.89 2.01
CA GLY A 216 4.65 5.54 3.41
C GLY A 216 4.59 6.76 4.32
N ALA A 217 4.13 7.90 3.79
CA ALA A 217 4.16 9.16 4.49
C ALA A 217 3.00 9.26 5.50
N ASN A 218 3.33 9.65 6.72
CA ASN A 218 2.38 10.06 7.76
C ASN A 218 2.23 11.59 7.80
N GLN A 219 3.21 12.30 7.23
CA GLN A 219 3.34 13.75 7.27
C GLN A 219 3.62 14.28 5.85
N PRO A 220 3.12 15.48 5.49
CA PRO A 220 3.34 16.10 4.18
C PRO A 220 4.82 16.29 3.85
N LEU A 221 5.64 16.57 4.87
CA LEU A 221 7.09 16.81 4.74
C LEU A 221 7.89 15.56 4.34
N GLN A 222 7.30 14.36 4.43
CA GLN A 222 7.93 13.11 4.04
C GLN A 222 7.71 12.78 2.55
N VAL A 223 6.83 13.51 1.86
CA VAL A 223 6.57 13.31 0.44
C VAL A 223 7.71 13.91 -0.39
N ARG A 224 8.06 13.28 -1.51
CA ARG A 224 9.13 13.72 -2.43
C ARG A 224 8.65 13.67 -3.87
N ASN A 225 9.32 14.44 -4.72
CA ASN A 225 9.07 14.37 -6.16
C ASN A 225 9.67 13.07 -6.74
N TYR A 226 9.11 12.59 -7.84
CA TYR A 226 9.57 11.35 -8.48
C TYR A 226 11.05 11.43 -8.91
N THR A 227 11.53 12.61 -9.31
CA THR A 227 12.93 12.81 -9.73
C THR A 227 13.91 12.59 -8.58
N GLU A 228 13.58 13.09 -7.38
CA GLU A 228 14.38 12.90 -6.17
C GLU A 228 14.43 11.42 -5.76
N ILE A 229 13.28 10.75 -5.87
CA ILE A 229 13.16 9.31 -5.62
C ILE A 229 14.02 8.53 -6.62
N LEU A 230 14.02 8.90 -7.91
CA LEU A 230 14.88 8.25 -8.91
C LEU A 230 16.36 8.44 -8.60
N THR A 231 16.78 9.65 -8.21
CA THR A 231 18.17 9.91 -7.81
C THR A 231 18.57 9.04 -6.61
N LEU A 232 17.72 8.94 -5.58
CA LEU A 232 17.95 8.07 -4.42
C LEU A 232 18.07 6.59 -4.81
N LEU A 233 17.29 6.12 -5.78
CA LEU A 233 17.34 4.71 -6.20
C LEU A 233 18.53 4.43 -7.11
N ASN A 234 18.91 5.40 -7.95
CA ASN A 234 20.08 5.29 -8.82
C ASN A 234 21.37 5.19 -8.00
N THR A 235 21.47 5.90 -6.86
CA THR A 235 22.62 5.75 -5.95
C THR A 235 22.66 4.38 -5.27
N LEU A 236 21.56 3.64 -5.24
CA LEU A 236 21.45 2.27 -4.70
C LEU A 236 21.59 1.18 -5.77
N GLY A 237 21.97 1.56 -6.99
CA GLY A 237 22.19 0.64 -8.08
C GLY A 237 20.92 0.22 -8.82
N LEU A 238 19.76 0.85 -8.58
CA LEU A 238 18.58 0.65 -9.42
C LEU A 238 18.59 1.67 -10.57
N PRO A 239 18.80 1.25 -11.83
CA PRO A 239 18.93 2.19 -12.94
C PRO A 239 17.64 2.99 -13.17
N ASN A 240 17.77 4.23 -13.63
CA ASN A 240 16.66 5.17 -13.82
C ASN A 240 15.48 4.58 -14.63
N ASN A 241 15.76 3.76 -15.64
CA ASN A 241 14.71 3.10 -16.42
C ASN A 241 13.86 2.17 -15.54
N LYS A 242 14.50 1.35 -14.69
CA LYS A 242 13.82 0.44 -13.76
C LYS A 242 13.18 1.18 -12.60
N GLY A 243 13.81 2.24 -12.11
CA GLY A 243 13.22 3.15 -11.11
C GLY A 243 11.91 3.77 -11.63
N LYS A 244 11.93 4.30 -12.87
CA LYS A 244 10.74 4.90 -13.51
C LYS A 244 9.63 3.88 -13.72
N THR A 245 9.96 2.69 -14.22
CA THR A 245 9.02 1.57 -14.33
C THR A 245 8.41 1.18 -12.98
N SER A 246 9.19 1.24 -11.90
CA SER A 246 8.73 0.92 -10.54
C SER A 246 7.69 1.92 -10.01
N ILE A 247 7.79 3.21 -10.36
CA ILE A 247 6.81 4.25 -9.96
C ILE A 247 5.56 4.22 -10.86
N THR A 248 5.73 3.88 -12.13
CA THR A 248 4.69 3.98 -13.17
C THR A 248 4.04 2.63 -13.45
N GLN A 249 4.60 1.85 -14.36
CA GLN A 249 4.02 0.61 -14.90
C GLN A 249 3.84 -0.49 -13.85
N ASN A 250 4.78 -0.68 -12.92
CA ASN A 250 4.64 -1.71 -11.89
C ASN A 250 3.54 -1.36 -10.88
N SER A 251 3.46 -0.10 -10.47
CA SER A 251 2.39 0.41 -9.62
C SER A 251 1.03 0.35 -10.30
N GLU A 252 0.98 0.67 -11.60
CA GLU A 252 -0.21 0.53 -12.42
C GLU A 252 -0.67 -0.92 -12.52
N ALA A 253 0.24 -1.85 -12.84
CA ALA A 253 -0.06 -3.28 -12.90
C ALA A 253 -0.55 -3.82 -11.55
N CYS A 254 0.05 -3.35 -10.45
CA CYS A 254 -0.38 -3.70 -9.09
C CYS A 254 -1.82 -3.24 -8.83
N LEU A 255 -2.14 -1.99 -9.19
CA LEU A 255 -3.48 -1.44 -9.03
C LEU A 255 -4.50 -2.16 -9.90
N ILE A 256 -4.17 -2.47 -11.16
CA ILE A 256 -5.04 -3.24 -12.06
C ILE A 256 -5.33 -4.61 -11.47
N ASN A 257 -4.33 -5.33 -10.97
CA ASN A 257 -4.51 -6.66 -10.36
C ASN A 257 -5.50 -6.61 -9.19
N GLY A 258 -5.35 -5.63 -8.31
CA GLY A 258 -6.26 -5.42 -7.19
C GLY A 258 -7.70 -5.07 -7.63
N ARG A 259 -7.85 -4.23 -8.66
CA ARG A 259 -9.17 -3.87 -9.21
C ARG A 259 -9.83 -5.05 -9.92
N LEU A 260 -9.06 -5.85 -10.66
CA LEU A 260 -9.58 -7.06 -11.30
C LEU A 260 -10.04 -8.09 -10.27
N ARG A 261 -9.38 -8.21 -9.11
CA ARG A 261 -9.87 -9.08 -8.02
C ARG A 261 -11.30 -8.74 -7.57
N ILE A 262 -11.69 -7.47 -7.67
CA ILE A 262 -12.98 -6.97 -7.16
C ILE A 262 -14.02 -6.86 -8.27
N LYS A 263 -13.64 -6.30 -9.42
CA LYS A 263 -14.54 -5.93 -10.52
C LYS A 263 -14.68 -6.98 -11.61
N SER A 264 -13.90 -8.06 -11.56
CA SER A 264 -13.90 -9.08 -12.60
C SER A 264 -14.30 -10.45 -12.09
N TYR A 265 -14.89 -11.25 -12.98
CA TYR A 265 -15.01 -12.68 -12.75
C TYR A 265 -13.72 -13.37 -13.19
N LYS A 266 -12.90 -13.81 -12.23
CA LYS A 266 -11.64 -14.55 -12.49
C LYS A 266 -10.72 -13.88 -13.53
N GLN A 267 -10.71 -12.55 -13.60
CA GLN A 267 -9.93 -11.77 -14.58
C GLN A 267 -10.29 -12.03 -16.05
N THR A 268 -11.48 -12.60 -16.32
CA THR A 268 -11.94 -12.91 -17.69
C THR A 268 -12.92 -11.86 -18.23
N ILE A 269 -13.83 -11.38 -17.38
CA ILE A 269 -14.89 -10.46 -17.76
C ILE A 269 -14.93 -9.32 -16.74
N VAL A 270 -14.95 -8.09 -17.23
CA VAL A 270 -15.11 -6.86 -16.45
C VAL A 270 -16.36 -6.15 -16.95
N ILE A 271 -17.18 -5.66 -16.02
CA ILE A 271 -18.32 -4.80 -16.35
C ILE A 271 -17.78 -3.39 -16.61
N GLY A 272 -17.95 -2.88 -17.83
CA GLY A 272 -17.55 -1.54 -18.20
C GLY A 272 -18.26 -1.07 -19.47
N ASN A 273 -18.42 0.25 -19.60
CA ASN A 273 -18.94 0.85 -20.82
C ASN A 273 -17.81 0.97 -21.86
N ALA A 274 -18.04 0.51 -23.09
CA ALA A 274 -17.06 0.55 -24.18
C ALA A 274 -16.53 1.97 -24.49
N GLN A 275 -17.31 3.00 -24.14
CA GLN A 275 -16.94 4.41 -24.29
C GLN A 275 -15.98 4.92 -23.19
N GLN A 276 -15.94 4.26 -22.02
CA GLN A 276 -15.05 4.61 -20.90
C GLN A 276 -13.87 3.64 -20.84
N LYS A 277 -12.78 3.95 -21.56
CA LYS A 277 -11.49 3.24 -21.44
C LYS A 277 -10.91 3.21 -20.01
N ARG A 278 -11.51 3.95 -19.06
CA ARG A 278 -11.10 4.10 -17.65
C ARG A 278 -11.97 3.31 -16.65
N SER A 279 -12.88 2.45 -17.10
CA SER A 279 -13.83 1.71 -16.23
C SER A 279 -13.19 0.98 -15.03
N LEU A 280 -11.95 0.51 -15.17
CA LEU A 280 -11.21 -0.13 -14.08
C LEU A 280 -10.75 0.86 -12.99
N TYR A 281 -10.39 2.09 -13.37
CA TYR A 281 -9.89 3.11 -12.45
C TYR A 281 -11.00 3.98 -11.85
N GLU A 282 -12.10 4.15 -12.56
CA GLU A 282 -13.20 5.01 -12.13
C GLU A 282 -13.97 4.39 -10.95
N ASN A 283 -14.19 5.21 -9.93
CA ASN A 283 -15.02 4.89 -8.76
C ASN A 283 -16.46 5.39 -8.94
N GLU A 284 -16.79 6.04 -10.07
CA GLU A 284 -18.10 6.70 -10.29
C GLU A 284 -19.28 5.71 -10.29
N LEU A 285 -19.02 4.47 -10.71
CA LEU A 285 -19.97 3.36 -10.71
C LEU A 285 -19.94 2.53 -9.40
N GLU A 286 -19.07 2.88 -8.45
CA GLU A 286 -18.96 2.18 -7.17
C GLU A 286 -19.83 2.89 -6.13
N ASP A 287 -20.69 2.13 -5.43
CA ASP A 287 -21.44 2.67 -4.30
C ASP A 287 -20.45 3.31 -3.30
N LYS A 288 -20.62 4.61 -3.01
CA LYS A 288 -19.75 5.41 -2.13
C LYS A 288 -19.61 4.83 -0.72
N THR A 289 -20.56 4.01 -0.33
CA THR A 289 -20.41 3.02 0.73
C THR A 289 -20.17 1.70 0.03
N LYS A 290 -18.98 1.08 0.08
CA LYS A 290 -18.67 -0.24 -0.54
C LYS A 290 -19.68 -1.31 -0.09
N LYS A 291 -20.90 -1.29 -0.64
CA LYS A 291 -22.06 -2.00 -0.13
C LYS A 291 -22.35 -3.15 -1.08
N ASN A 292 -22.16 -4.35 -0.54
CA ASN A 292 -23.12 -5.43 -0.67
C ASN A 292 -23.50 -5.94 -2.07
N ASN A 293 -22.74 -5.67 -3.13
CA ASN A 293 -22.99 -6.31 -4.42
C ASN A 293 -22.54 -7.78 -4.51
N VAL A 294 -22.35 -8.48 -3.38
CA VAL A 294 -22.40 -9.96 -3.40
C VAL A 294 -23.80 -10.45 -3.78
N LYS A 295 -24.85 -9.65 -3.59
CA LYS A 295 -26.23 -10.03 -3.97
C LYS A 295 -26.46 -10.03 -5.49
N ASN A 296 -25.82 -9.15 -6.26
CA ASN A 296 -25.95 -9.14 -7.72
C ASN A 296 -25.19 -10.29 -8.42
N TYR A 297 -24.32 -11.00 -7.69
CA TYR A 297 -23.60 -12.17 -8.19
C TYR A 297 -24.20 -13.51 -7.75
N LYS A 298 -25.36 -13.53 -7.07
CA LYS A 298 -26.05 -14.79 -6.81
C LYS A 298 -26.69 -15.27 -8.10
N LYS A 299 -26.21 -16.41 -8.61
CA LYS A 299 -26.81 -17.20 -9.69
C LYS A 299 -28.33 -17.12 -9.61
N ILE A 300 -28.96 -16.49 -10.59
CA ILE A 300 -30.35 -16.77 -10.90
C ILE A 300 -30.34 -18.24 -11.35
N LYS A 301 -30.83 -19.13 -10.49
CA LYS A 301 -31.17 -20.48 -10.93
C LYS A 301 -32.33 -20.30 -11.90
N ILE A 302 -32.04 -20.49 -13.19
CA ILE A 302 -33.05 -20.78 -14.20
C ILE A 302 -33.55 -22.19 -13.93
#